data_AF-A0A2V7A1S5-F1
#
_entry.id   AF-A0A2V7A1S5-F1
#
_cell.length_a   1.000
_cell.length_b   1.000
_cell.length_c   1.000
_cell.angle_alpha   90.00
_cell.angle_beta   90.00
_cell.angle_gamma   90.00
#
_symmetry.space_group_name_H-M   'P 1'
#
loop_
_entity.id
_entity.type
_entity.pdbx_description
1 polymer ?
#
loop_
_entity_poly.entity_id
_entity_poly.type
_entity_poly.pdbx_seq_one_letter_code
_entity_poly.pdbx_strand_id
1 'polypeptide(L)'
;MQSSGSRRRSGRTSAPSISIEPWPNSRAARDDSERCDVAETEVARVSVREVGAGSPAWKRVGSAVVLIPVFVWVTTGAPTWVFQLLVIAASAAACAELARMFERTGRPISTWLTVGVGAALTASFATSLYAGLGDDGKPLRWMPTPELALVLGIGLICSAPLWTSGRPLVESSANTVFGAVYVGWLLGYAIWLQGRVDGPQLVLFLVGVTWAGESAAYLVGSSVGRHRLAPILSPR
;
A
#
# COMPACT_ATOMS: atom_id res chain seq x y z
N MET A 1 81.02 33.25 -39.50
CA MET A 1 80.20 34.28 -40.18
C MET A 1 79.13 33.57 -41.01
N GLN A 2 77.85 33.86 -40.70
CA GLN A 2 76.60 33.78 -41.51
C GLN A 2 76.54 32.76 -42.67
N SER A 3 75.57 31.85 -42.77
CA SER A 3 74.17 32.10 -43.15
C SER A 3 73.43 30.76 -43.24
N SER A 4 72.36 30.54 -42.47
CA SER A 4 70.93 30.43 -42.87
C SER A 4 70.56 29.46 -44.01
N GLY A 5 69.59 28.59 -43.74
CA GLY A 5 69.06 27.62 -44.71
C GLY A 5 67.97 26.70 -44.15
N SER A 6 66.86 27.27 -43.69
CA SER A 6 65.66 26.54 -43.25
C SER A 6 64.92 25.87 -44.41
N ARG A 7 64.56 24.58 -44.30
CA ARG A 7 63.38 24.01 -44.98
C ARG A 7 62.65 23.04 -44.04
N ARG A 8 61.48 23.49 -43.58
CA ARG A 8 60.47 22.69 -42.88
C ARG A 8 59.89 21.65 -43.85
N ARG A 9 59.91 20.37 -43.49
CA ARG A 9 59.09 19.33 -44.12
C ARG A 9 57.67 19.45 -43.58
N SER A 10 56.69 19.53 -44.47
CA SER A 10 55.27 19.52 -44.18
C SER A 10 54.89 18.19 -43.50
N GLY A 11 54.27 18.29 -42.32
CA GLY A 11 53.58 17.17 -41.70
C GLY A 11 52.27 16.90 -42.44
N ARG A 12 52.02 15.64 -42.82
CA ARG A 12 50.68 15.18 -43.17
C ARG A 12 49.89 15.03 -41.87
N THR A 13 48.77 15.73 -41.79
CA THR A 13 47.71 15.53 -40.81
C THR A 13 47.05 14.16 -41.07
N SER A 14 47.28 13.19 -40.18
CA SER A 14 46.49 11.96 -40.12
C SER A 14 45.36 12.17 -39.11
N ALA A 15 44.14 12.33 -39.64
CA ALA A 15 42.90 12.24 -38.88
C ALA A 15 42.62 10.77 -38.49
N PRO A 16 41.94 10.49 -37.36
CA PRO A 16 41.54 9.13 -37.02
C PRO A 16 40.40 8.67 -37.94
N SER A 17 40.57 7.51 -38.54
CA SER A 17 39.55 6.82 -39.34
C SER A 17 38.40 6.38 -38.44
N ILE A 18 37.20 6.89 -38.70
CA ILE A 18 35.95 6.37 -38.12
C ILE A 18 35.60 5.11 -38.92
N SER A 19 35.89 3.92 -38.36
CA SER A 19 35.35 2.66 -38.88
C SER A 19 33.90 2.53 -38.41
N ILE A 20 32.96 2.69 -39.33
CA ILE A 20 31.56 2.32 -39.09
C ILE A 20 31.50 0.81 -39.33
N GLU A 21 31.24 0.04 -38.27
CA GLU A 21 30.96 -1.39 -38.41
C GLU A 21 29.73 -1.61 -39.31
N PRO A 22 29.74 -2.60 -40.21
CA PRO A 22 28.55 -2.98 -40.97
C PRO A 22 27.47 -3.51 -40.02
N TRP A 23 26.24 -3.08 -40.24
CA TRP A 23 25.06 -3.59 -39.54
C TRP A 23 24.96 -5.12 -39.65
N PRO A 24 24.64 -5.85 -38.58
CA PRO A 24 24.55 -7.30 -38.63
C PRO A 24 23.41 -7.76 -39.57
N ASN A 25 23.75 -8.63 -40.50
CA ASN A 25 22.80 -9.25 -41.42
C ASN A 25 21.87 -10.18 -40.63
N SER A 26 20.59 -10.20 -41.00
CA SER A 26 19.49 -10.97 -40.38
C SER A 26 19.68 -12.50 -40.26
N ARG A 27 20.81 -13.04 -40.72
CA ARG A 27 21.20 -14.45 -40.54
C ARG A 27 21.98 -14.71 -39.25
N ALA A 28 22.72 -13.73 -38.73
CA ALA A 28 23.45 -13.88 -37.45
C ALA A 28 22.51 -13.83 -36.23
N ALA A 29 21.34 -13.18 -36.36
CA ALA A 29 20.34 -13.10 -35.31
C ALA A 29 19.58 -14.43 -35.05
N ARG A 30 19.74 -15.45 -35.91
CA ARG A 30 19.12 -16.77 -35.71
C ARG A 30 19.97 -17.71 -34.86
N ASP A 31 21.29 -17.68 -35.00
CA ASP A 31 22.18 -18.54 -34.20
C ASP A 31 22.26 -18.11 -32.72
N ASP A 32 22.09 -16.82 -32.42
CA ASP A 32 22.00 -16.34 -31.03
C ASP A 32 20.63 -16.61 -30.37
N SER A 33 19.61 -16.97 -31.17
CA SER A 33 18.27 -17.27 -30.63
C SER A 33 18.15 -18.68 -30.06
N GLU A 34 18.97 -19.64 -30.50
CA GLU A 34 18.94 -21.01 -29.96
C GLU A 34 19.64 -21.14 -28.59
N ARG A 35 20.36 -20.11 -28.13
CA ARG A 35 21.12 -20.14 -26.87
C ARG A 35 20.38 -19.55 -25.65
N CYS A 36 19.23 -18.90 -25.86
CA CYS A 36 18.43 -18.31 -24.78
C CYS A 36 17.28 -19.22 -24.27
N ASP A 37 17.01 -20.35 -24.92
CA ASP A 37 15.83 -21.18 -24.61
C ASP A 37 16.03 -22.21 -23.48
N VAL A 38 17.14 -22.16 -22.73
CA VAL A 38 17.41 -23.10 -21.62
C VAL A 38 17.23 -22.46 -20.22
N ALA A 39 16.85 -21.17 -20.15
CA ALA A 39 16.56 -20.50 -18.88
C ALA A 39 15.05 -20.35 -18.57
N GLU A 40 14.17 -20.68 -19.51
CA GLU A 40 12.71 -20.42 -19.39
C GLU A 40 11.90 -21.62 -18.85
N THR A 41 12.56 -22.69 -18.39
CA THR A 41 11.87 -23.87 -17.81
C THR A 41 12.01 -24.03 -16.30
N GLU A 42 12.67 -23.12 -15.58
CA GLU A 42 12.85 -23.25 -14.12
C GLU A 42 11.97 -22.30 -13.27
N VAL A 43 11.29 -21.31 -13.88
CA VAL A 43 10.41 -20.38 -13.14
C VAL A 43 8.98 -20.94 -12.97
N ALA A 44 8.67 -22.07 -13.59
CA ALA A 44 7.34 -22.69 -13.59
C ALA A 44 7.19 -23.85 -12.58
N ARG A 45 7.76 -23.75 -11.37
CA ARG A 45 7.34 -24.57 -10.21
C ARG A 45 7.52 -23.81 -8.88
N VAL A 46 6.93 -22.63 -8.76
CA VAL A 46 6.36 -22.28 -7.46
C VAL A 46 5.14 -23.20 -7.30
N SER A 47 5.41 -24.40 -6.79
CA SER A 47 4.37 -25.24 -6.23
C SER A 47 3.62 -24.37 -5.24
N VAL A 48 2.39 -23.98 -5.61
CA VAL A 48 1.40 -23.58 -4.65
C VAL A 48 1.32 -24.78 -3.72
N ARG A 49 2.04 -24.70 -2.60
CA ARG A 49 1.92 -25.67 -1.52
C ARG A 49 0.44 -25.67 -1.21
N GLU A 50 -0.26 -26.73 -1.59
CA GLU A 50 -1.63 -26.95 -1.20
C GLU A 50 -1.67 -26.71 0.31
N VAL A 51 -2.27 -25.58 0.69
CA VAL A 51 -2.49 -25.24 2.08
C VAL A 51 -3.43 -26.33 2.56
N GLY A 52 -2.84 -27.27 3.31
CA GLY A 52 -3.51 -28.47 3.77
C GLY A 52 -4.87 -28.15 4.38
N ALA A 53 -5.84 -28.99 4.04
CA ALA A 53 -7.15 -29.13 4.69
C ALA A 53 -7.72 -27.80 5.21
N GLY A 54 -8.36 -27.05 4.29
CA GLY A 54 -9.16 -25.89 4.65
C GLY A 54 -10.02 -26.19 5.87
N SER A 55 -9.99 -25.28 6.84
CA SER A 55 -10.91 -25.31 7.98
C SER A 55 -12.32 -25.62 7.46
N PRO A 56 -13.02 -26.63 8.03
CA PRO A 56 -14.29 -27.06 7.47
C PRO A 56 -15.25 -25.87 7.41
N ALA A 57 -16.02 -25.75 6.33
CA ALA A 57 -16.81 -24.56 5.99
C ALA A 57 -17.67 -24.04 7.16
N TRP A 58 -18.13 -24.93 8.04
CA TRP A 58 -18.85 -24.58 9.27
C TRP A 58 -18.07 -23.68 10.23
N LYS A 59 -16.72 -23.72 10.25
CA LYS A 59 -15.89 -22.81 11.07
C LYS A 59 -15.99 -21.37 10.58
N ARG A 60 -16.09 -21.16 9.25
CA ARG A 60 -16.26 -19.83 8.64
C ARG A 60 -17.67 -19.29 8.87
N VAL A 61 -18.68 -20.16 8.73
CA VAL A 61 -20.08 -19.80 9.01
C VAL A 61 -20.25 -19.50 10.49
N GLY A 62 -19.68 -20.33 11.37
CA GLY A 62 -19.70 -20.13 12.82
C GLY A 62 -19.02 -18.82 13.22
N SER A 63 -17.86 -18.49 12.65
CA SER A 63 -17.22 -17.20 12.92
C SER A 63 -18.09 -16.03 12.47
N ALA A 64 -18.72 -16.10 11.29
CA ALA A 64 -19.58 -15.02 10.79
C ALA A 64 -20.84 -14.82 11.65
N VAL A 65 -21.48 -15.92 12.04
CA VAL A 65 -22.69 -15.92 12.89
C VAL A 65 -22.40 -15.32 14.27
N VAL A 66 -21.16 -15.42 14.77
CA VAL A 66 -20.76 -14.79 16.04
C VAL A 66 -20.29 -13.36 15.84
N LEU A 67 -19.48 -13.09 14.81
CA LEU A 67 -18.85 -11.79 14.63
C LEU A 67 -19.87 -10.70 14.26
N ILE A 68 -20.88 -11.02 13.45
CA ILE A 68 -21.87 -10.04 12.99
C ILE A 68 -22.71 -9.51 14.16
N PRO A 69 -23.35 -10.35 15.00
CA PRO A 69 -24.10 -9.85 16.16
C PRO A 69 -23.22 -9.13 17.16
N VAL A 70 -21.99 -9.60 17.39
CA VAL A 70 -21.03 -8.91 18.26
C VAL A 70 -20.70 -7.52 17.72
N PHE A 71 -20.44 -7.40 16.42
CA PHE A 71 -20.17 -6.11 15.78
C PHE A 71 -21.37 -5.17 15.89
N VAL A 72 -22.59 -5.67 15.65
CA VAL A 72 -23.83 -4.89 15.81
C VAL A 72 -23.97 -4.40 17.25
N TRP A 73 -23.80 -5.29 18.23
CA TRP A 73 -23.87 -4.93 19.65
C TRP A 73 -22.81 -3.91 20.07
N VAL A 74 -21.55 -4.07 19.62
CA VAL A 74 -20.48 -3.11 19.88
C VAL A 74 -20.81 -1.74 19.26
N THR A 75 -21.47 -1.72 18.11
CA THR A 75 -21.79 -0.47 17.41
C THR A 75 -22.95 0.28 18.05
N THR A 76 -24.01 -0.42 18.48
CA THR A 76 -25.26 0.22 18.95
C THR A 76 -25.45 0.24 20.46
N GLY A 77 -24.91 -0.75 21.19
CA GLY A 77 -25.20 -0.95 22.61
C GLY A 77 -23.99 -0.75 23.53
N ALA A 78 -22.77 -0.96 23.03
CA ALA A 78 -21.57 -0.78 23.84
C ALA A 78 -21.20 0.71 24.00
N PRO A 79 -20.43 1.06 25.04
CA PRO A 79 -19.88 2.40 25.17
C PRO A 79 -19.04 2.80 23.95
N THR A 80 -19.08 4.08 23.55
CA THR A 80 -18.40 4.60 22.35
C THR A 80 -16.90 4.25 22.31
N TRP A 81 -16.23 4.26 23.46
CA TRP A 81 -14.80 3.91 23.54
C TRP A 81 -14.52 2.45 23.15
N VAL A 82 -15.46 1.53 23.34
CA VAL A 82 -15.30 0.12 22.93
C VAL A 82 -15.23 0.03 21.41
N PHE A 83 -16.13 0.72 20.70
CA PHE A 83 -16.10 0.79 19.24
C PHE A 83 -14.83 1.49 18.74
N GLN A 84 -14.41 2.57 19.39
CA GLN A 84 -13.15 3.25 19.04
C GLN A 84 -11.94 2.32 19.16
N LEU A 85 -11.82 1.58 20.27
CA LEU A 85 -10.75 0.60 20.44
C LEU A 85 -10.81 -0.52 19.39
N LEU A 86 -12.02 -0.99 19.06
CA LEU A 86 -12.20 -1.98 17.99
C LEU A 86 -11.67 -1.45 16.65
N VAL A 87 -12.03 -0.23 16.26
CA VAL A 87 -11.60 0.37 14.99
C VAL A 87 -10.09 0.67 14.99
N ILE A 88 -9.53 1.14 16.10
CA ILE A 88 -8.08 1.36 16.24
C ILE A 88 -7.32 0.03 16.12
N ALA A 89 -7.79 -1.03 16.79
CA ALA A 89 -7.18 -2.35 16.70
C ALA A 89 -7.31 -2.95 15.28
N ALA A 90 -8.47 -2.80 14.64
CA ALA A 90 -8.68 -3.21 13.26
C ALA A 90 -7.76 -2.45 12.29
N SER A 91 -7.57 -1.14 12.49
CA SER A 91 -6.65 -0.30 11.73
C SER A 91 -5.19 -0.78 11.89
N ALA A 92 -4.74 -1.02 13.12
CA ALA A 92 -3.40 -1.54 13.38
C ALA A 92 -3.17 -2.91 12.73
N ALA A 93 -4.15 -3.82 12.81
CA ALA A 93 -4.09 -5.13 12.18
C ALA A 93 -4.07 -5.03 10.65
N ALA A 94 -4.92 -4.19 10.06
CA ALA A 94 -4.97 -3.97 8.61
C ALA A 94 -3.68 -3.32 8.09
N CYS A 95 -3.10 -2.36 8.80
CA CYS A 95 -1.78 -1.79 8.50
C CYS A 95 -0.68 -2.85 8.55
N ALA A 96 -0.71 -3.74 9.55
CA ALA A 96 0.28 -4.80 9.69
C ALA A 96 0.19 -5.83 8.55
N GLU A 97 -1.03 -6.24 8.18
CA GLU A 97 -1.24 -7.15 7.05
C GLU A 97 -0.84 -6.50 5.72
N LEU A 98 -1.21 -5.23 5.51
CA LEU A 98 -0.80 -4.49 4.32
C LEU A 98 0.73 -4.40 4.22
N ALA A 99 1.41 -4.04 5.30
CA ALA A 99 2.87 -3.97 5.32
C ALA A 99 3.52 -5.33 5.03
N ARG A 100 3.00 -6.42 5.62
CA ARG A 100 3.43 -7.80 5.31
C ARG A 100 3.26 -8.15 3.83
N MET A 101 2.20 -7.68 3.17
CA MET A 101 1.99 -7.92 1.73
C MET A 101 3.05 -7.22 0.87
N PHE A 102 3.42 -5.97 1.21
CA PHE A 102 4.51 -5.26 0.55
C PHE A 102 5.86 -5.96 0.75
N GLU A 103 6.18 -6.35 1.99
CA GLU A 103 7.41 -7.08 2.32
C GLU A 103 7.51 -8.41 1.55
N ARG A 104 6.41 -9.18 1.46
CA ARG A 104 6.37 -10.44 0.68
C ARG A 104 6.57 -10.25 -0.82
N THR A 105 6.26 -9.07 -1.33
CA THR A 105 6.46 -8.70 -2.75
C THR A 105 7.86 -8.14 -2.99
N GLY A 106 8.72 -8.10 -1.97
CA GLY A 106 10.06 -7.51 -2.05
C GLY A 106 10.04 -5.98 -2.14
N ARG A 107 8.91 -5.35 -1.82
CA ARG A 107 8.76 -3.89 -1.85
C ARG A 107 9.13 -3.31 -0.48
N PRO A 108 9.93 -2.24 -0.44
CA PRO A 108 10.37 -1.64 0.81
C PRO A 108 9.19 -0.94 1.50
N ILE A 109 9.00 -1.21 2.79
CA ILE A 109 8.01 -0.56 3.64
C ILE A 109 8.49 -0.62 5.10
N SER A 110 8.18 0.39 5.90
CA SER A 110 8.44 0.34 7.34
C SER A 110 7.19 -0.13 8.07
N THR A 111 7.16 -1.39 8.48
CA THR A 111 6.00 -1.98 9.20
C THR A 111 5.69 -1.24 10.50
N TRP A 112 6.71 -0.92 11.31
CA TRP A 112 6.48 -0.21 12.58
C TRP A 112 5.90 1.19 12.38
N LEU A 113 6.43 1.95 11.42
CA LEU A 113 5.89 3.29 11.11
C LEU A 113 4.50 3.20 10.51
N THR A 114 4.25 2.23 9.61
CA THR A 114 2.92 2.04 9.00
C THR A 114 1.86 1.75 10.05
N VAL A 115 2.13 0.81 10.97
CA VAL A 115 1.20 0.42 12.04
C VAL A 115 1.08 1.53 13.09
N GLY A 116 2.21 2.07 13.56
CA GLY A 116 2.23 3.09 14.61
C GLY A 116 1.56 4.39 14.17
N VAL A 117 1.92 4.90 12.99
CA VAL A 117 1.31 6.12 12.43
C VAL A 117 -0.14 5.85 12.05
N GLY A 118 -0.45 4.73 11.38
CA GLY A 118 -1.83 4.39 11.02
C GLY A 118 -2.77 4.31 12.23
N ALA A 119 -2.35 3.62 13.30
CA ALA A 119 -3.12 3.54 14.54
C ALA A 119 -3.26 4.89 15.24
N ALA A 120 -2.20 5.70 15.29
CA ALA A 120 -2.24 7.05 15.85
C ALA A 120 -3.17 7.97 15.05
N LEU A 121 -3.16 7.87 13.72
CA LEU A 121 -4.08 8.60 12.84
C LEU A 121 -5.52 8.20 13.13
N THR A 122 -5.85 6.91 13.20
CA THR A 122 -7.20 6.45 13.56
C THR A 122 -7.61 6.94 14.94
N ALA A 123 -6.72 6.86 15.94
CA ALA A 123 -7.00 7.31 17.31
C ALA A 123 -7.24 8.83 17.42
N SER A 124 -6.63 9.64 16.55
CA SER A 124 -6.81 11.10 16.56
C SER A 124 -8.27 11.54 16.31
N PHE A 125 -9.05 10.73 15.57
CA PHE A 125 -10.48 10.97 15.36
C PHE A 125 -11.29 10.75 16.65
N ALA A 126 -10.88 9.81 17.51
CA ALA A 126 -11.52 9.62 18.80
C ALA A 126 -11.25 10.82 19.73
N THR A 127 -10.00 11.29 19.79
CA THR A 127 -9.66 12.47 20.61
C THR A 127 -10.36 13.74 20.14
N SER A 128 -10.55 13.91 18.82
CA SER A 128 -11.27 15.07 18.28
C SER A 128 -12.74 15.13 18.74
N LEU A 129 -13.41 13.98 18.92
CA LEU A 129 -14.78 13.93 19.44
C LEU A 129 -14.87 14.42 20.88
N TYR A 130 -13.88 14.08 21.72
CA TYR A 130 -13.84 14.50 23.13
C TYR A 130 -13.35 15.94 23.32
N ALA A 131 -12.59 16.49 22.37
CA ALA A 131 -12.11 17.88 22.43
C ALA A 131 -13.23 18.93 22.43
N GLY A 132 -14.41 18.59 21.88
CA GLY A 132 -15.59 19.47 21.85
C GLY A 132 -16.45 19.45 23.13
N LEU A 133 -16.16 18.55 24.08
CA LEU A 133 -16.97 18.30 25.29
C LEU A 133 -16.34 18.83 26.59
N GLY A 134 -15.19 19.51 26.53
CA GLY A 134 -14.55 20.08 27.72
C GLY A 134 -15.38 21.22 28.31
N ASP A 135 -15.59 21.18 29.63
CA ASP A 135 -16.38 22.11 30.49
C ASP A 135 -16.07 23.62 30.34
N ASP A 136 -15.07 23.94 29.53
CA ASP A 136 -14.44 25.24 29.47
C ASP A 136 -14.61 25.95 28.12
N GLY A 137 -15.18 25.29 27.09
CA GLY A 137 -15.44 25.86 25.76
C GLY A 137 -14.20 26.30 24.95
N LYS A 138 -13.02 26.35 25.58
CA LYS A 138 -11.74 26.57 24.92
C LYS A 138 -11.20 25.20 24.45
N PRO A 139 -11.08 24.96 23.14
CA PRO A 139 -10.41 23.76 22.66
C PRO A 139 -9.00 23.77 23.25
N LEU A 140 -8.66 22.76 24.03
CA LEU A 140 -7.31 22.61 24.55
C LEU A 140 -6.39 22.50 23.34
N ARG A 141 -5.69 23.60 23.01
CA ARG A 141 -4.93 23.83 21.76
C ARG A 141 -3.87 22.75 21.44
N TRP A 142 -3.62 21.87 22.39
CA TRP A 142 -2.63 20.79 22.35
C TRP A 142 -3.21 19.43 21.95
N MET A 143 -4.53 19.30 21.77
CA MET A 143 -5.14 18.03 21.35
C MET A 143 -4.94 17.86 19.84
N PRO A 144 -4.37 16.73 19.37
CA PRO A 144 -4.12 16.54 17.96
C PRO A 144 -5.46 16.41 17.23
N THR A 145 -5.81 17.42 16.44
CA THR A 145 -6.86 17.26 15.43
C THR A 145 -6.36 16.25 14.39
N PRO A 146 -7.25 15.51 13.71
CA PRO A 146 -6.81 14.50 12.74
C PRO A 146 -5.92 15.10 11.66
N GLU A 147 -6.17 16.34 11.22
CA GLU A 147 -5.33 17.03 10.24
C GLU A 147 -3.91 17.26 10.74
N LEU A 148 -3.75 17.65 12.01
CA LEU A 148 -2.44 17.81 12.63
C LEU A 148 -1.74 16.46 12.80
N ALA A 149 -2.48 15.42 13.20
CA ALA A 149 -1.95 14.05 13.27
C ALA A 149 -1.49 13.55 11.90
N LEU A 150 -2.21 13.88 10.82
CA LEU A 150 -1.83 13.57 9.44
C LEU A 150 -0.52 14.24 9.04
N VAL A 151 -0.41 15.55 9.27
CA VAL A 151 0.82 16.31 8.94
C VAL A 151 2.01 15.79 9.74
N LEU A 152 1.84 15.57 11.04
CA LEU A 152 2.92 15.02 11.89
C LEU A 152 3.28 13.59 11.52
N GLY A 153 2.29 12.74 11.21
CA GLY A 153 2.50 11.36 10.80
C GLY A 153 3.28 11.28 9.48
N ILE A 154 2.90 12.08 8.48
CA ILE A 154 3.63 12.18 7.22
C ILE A 154 5.05 12.73 7.46
N GLY A 155 5.18 13.79 8.27
CA GLY A 155 6.47 14.37 8.63
C GLY A 155 7.40 13.35 9.32
N LEU A 156 6.87 12.53 10.23
CA LEU A 156 7.59 11.46 10.91
C LEU A 156 8.05 10.38 9.93
N ILE A 157 7.19 9.94 9.01
CA ILE A 157 7.55 8.95 7.99
C ILE A 157 8.59 9.50 7.02
N CYS A 158 8.46 10.76 6.59
CA CYS A 158 9.38 11.41 5.66
C CYS A 158 10.73 11.77 6.30
N SER A 159 10.78 11.94 7.63
CA SER A 159 12.03 12.18 8.36
C SER A 159 12.75 10.89 8.76
N ALA A 160 12.08 9.74 8.75
CA ALA A 160 12.69 8.45 9.06
C ALA A 160 14.00 8.15 8.30
N PRO A 161 14.12 8.45 6.98
CA PRO A 161 15.37 8.24 6.24
C PRO A 161 16.55 9.08 6.75
N LEU A 162 16.31 10.21 7.43
CA LEU A 162 17.36 11.05 7.99
C LEU A 162 18.07 10.40 9.18
N TRP A 163 17.39 9.48 9.87
CA TRP A 163 17.93 8.77 11.04
C TRP A 163 18.45 7.38 10.71
N THR A 164 18.26 6.89 9.48
CA THR A 164 18.73 5.57 9.05
C THR A 164 20.03 5.68 8.28
N SER A 165 21.05 4.91 8.67
CA SER A 165 22.29 4.79 7.90
C SER A 165 22.05 3.99 6.62
N GLY A 166 21.75 4.68 5.51
CA GLY A 166 21.49 4.04 4.22
C GLY A 166 21.13 5.05 3.13
N ARG A 167 21.01 4.58 1.88
CA ARG A 167 20.48 5.42 0.80
C ARG A 167 18.97 5.63 1.04
N PRO A 168 18.48 6.88 1.06
CA PRO A 168 17.06 7.14 1.24
C PRO A 168 16.28 6.54 0.06
N LEU A 169 15.48 5.51 0.36
CA LEU A 169 14.56 4.92 -0.62
C LEU A 169 13.23 5.66 -0.52
N VAL A 170 12.99 6.58 -1.46
CA VAL A 170 11.72 7.31 -1.59
C VAL A 170 10.54 6.34 -1.67
N GLU A 171 10.73 5.19 -2.33
CA GLU A 171 9.72 4.13 -2.42
C GLU A 171 9.29 3.61 -1.03
N SER A 172 10.20 3.48 -0.08
CA SER A 172 9.89 3.02 1.29
C SER A 172 8.99 4.00 2.02
N SER A 173 9.34 5.29 1.98
CA SER A 173 8.53 6.35 2.58
C SER A 173 7.18 6.47 1.89
N ALA A 174 7.13 6.39 0.55
CA ALA A 174 5.89 6.45 -0.21
C ALA A 174 4.93 5.29 0.14
N ASN A 175 5.43 4.06 0.18
CA ASN A 175 4.64 2.88 0.56
C ASN A 175 4.16 2.96 2.02
N THR A 176 5.02 3.45 2.93
CA THR A 176 4.69 3.63 4.36
C THR A 176 3.61 4.71 4.53
N VAL A 177 3.72 5.85 3.85
CA VAL A 177 2.68 6.89 3.84
C VAL A 177 1.38 6.34 3.25
N PHE A 178 1.46 5.65 2.11
CA PHE A 178 0.29 5.04 1.49
C PHE A 178 -0.41 4.09 2.47
N GLY A 179 0.31 3.15 3.09
CA GLY A 179 -0.30 2.20 4.00
C GLY A 179 -0.91 2.86 5.24
N ALA A 180 -0.19 3.79 5.87
CA ALA A 180 -0.65 4.47 7.08
C ALA A 180 -1.86 5.36 6.80
N VAL A 181 -1.85 6.12 5.71
CA VAL A 181 -2.93 7.05 5.37
C VAL A 181 -4.12 6.27 4.82
N TYR A 182 -3.92 5.36 3.87
CA TYR A 182 -5.01 4.61 3.25
C TYR A 182 -5.83 3.84 4.29
N VAL A 183 -5.18 3.12 5.20
CA VAL A 183 -5.88 2.38 6.26
C VAL A 183 -6.29 3.33 7.38
N GLY A 184 -5.33 4.02 7.99
CA GLY A 184 -5.53 4.75 9.24
C GLY A 184 -6.50 5.93 9.11
N TRP A 185 -6.40 6.70 8.03
CA TRP A 185 -7.29 7.84 7.77
C TRP A 185 -8.71 7.40 7.42
N LEU A 186 -8.84 6.43 6.51
CA LEU A 186 -10.16 5.97 6.06
C LEU A 186 -10.93 5.28 7.18
N LEU A 187 -10.29 4.43 8.00
CA LEU A 187 -10.94 3.84 9.17
C LEU A 187 -11.25 4.87 10.25
N GLY A 188 -10.48 5.96 10.35
CA GLY A 188 -10.78 7.08 11.26
C GLY A 188 -12.17 7.68 11.03
N TYR A 189 -12.64 7.73 9.78
CA TYR A 189 -14.01 8.19 9.47
C TYR A 189 -15.11 7.31 10.07
N ALA A 190 -14.86 6.02 10.34
CA ALA A 190 -15.84 5.18 11.01
C ALA A 190 -16.09 5.65 12.45
N ILE A 191 -15.02 6.03 13.17
CA ILE A 191 -15.12 6.63 14.51
C ILE A 191 -15.87 7.96 14.44
N TRP A 192 -15.52 8.80 13.47
CA TRP A 192 -16.15 10.10 13.30
C TRP A 192 -17.64 10.00 12.97
N LEU A 193 -18.01 9.06 12.10
CA LEU A 193 -19.39 8.79 11.71
C LEU A 193 -20.21 8.27 12.90
N GLN A 194 -19.64 7.36 13.71
CA GLN A 194 -20.30 6.84 14.89
C GLN A 194 -20.59 7.95 15.93
N GLY A 195 -19.74 8.97 16.01
CA GLY A 195 -19.91 10.11 16.91
C GLY A 195 -20.99 11.12 16.47
N ARG A 196 -21.65 10.93 15.32
CA ARG A 196 -22.73 11.81 14.85
C ARG A 196 -24.09 11.44 15.43
N VAL A 197 -25.07 12.32 15.23
CA VAL A 197 -26.49 12.01 15.48
C VAL A 197 -26.86 10.80 14.63
N ASP A 198 -27.48 9.79 15.25
CA ASP A 198 -27.77 8.48 14.63
C ASP A 198 -26.53 7.74 14.07
N GLY A 199 -25.34 8.07 14.58
CA GLY A 199 -24.06 7.53 14.14
C GLY A 199 -23.99 6.00 14.09
N PRO A 200 -24.44 5.26 15.13
CA PRO A 200 -24.48 3.81 15.08
C PRO A 200 -25.29 3.24 13.89
N GLN A 201 -26.46 3.81 13.61
CA GLN A 201 -27.33 3.39 12.51
C GLN A 201 -26.68 3.69 11.15
N LEU A 202 -26.01 4.84 11.03
CA LEU A 202 -25.26 5.21 9.82
C LEU A 202 -24.06 4.28 9.58
N VAL A 203 -23.35 3.87 10.64
CA VAL A 203 -22.26 2.89 10.55
C VAL A 203 -22.80 1.53 10.09
N LEU A 204 -23.90 1.05 10.68
CA LEU A 204 -24.53 -0.20 10.27
C LEU A 204 -25.04 -0.14 8.83
N PHE A 205 -25.61 0.99 8.42
CA PHE A 205 -26.03 1.22 7.04
C PHE A 205 -24.84 1.17 6.08
N LEU A 206 -23.75 1.88 6.40
CA LEU A 206 -22.52 1.88 5.59
C LEU A 206 -21.97 0.47 5.40
N VAL A 207 -21.81 -0.29 6.48
CA VAL A 207 -21.30 -1.67 6.44
C VAL A 207 -22.29 -2.60 5.73
N GLY A 208 -23.59 -2.40 5.93
CA GLY A 208 -24.64 -3.17 5.25
C GLY A 208 -24.60 -2.96 3.74
N VAL A 209 -24.42 -1.71 3.27
CA VAL A 209 -24.32 -1.38 1.85
C VAL A 209 -23.04 -1.96 1.23
N THR A 210 -21.89 -1.94 1.94
CA THR A 210 -20.67 -2.54 1.40
C THR A 210 -20.79 -4.06 1.26
N TRP A 211 -21.33 -4.76 2.28
CA TRP A 211 -21.56 -6.21 2.20
C TRP A 211 -22.60 -6.59 1.14
N ALA A 212 -23.69 -5.83 1.05
CA ALA A 212 -24.70 -6.03 0.01
C ALA A 212 -24.11 -5.77 -1.38
N GLY A 213 -23.26 -4.74 -1.52
CA GLY A 213 -22.54 -4.43 -2.76
C GLY A 213 -21.59 -5.55 -3.19
N GLU A 214 -20.80 -6.11 -2.27
CA GLU A 214 -19.93 -7.27 -2.57
C GLU A 214 -20.74 -8.50 -2.97
N SER A 215 -21.84 -8.78 -2.27
CA SER A 215 -22.73 -9.91 -2.57
C SER A 215 -23.42 -9.73 -3.93
N ALA A 216 -23.90 -8.52 -4.21
CA ALA A 216 -24.52 -8.17 -5.49
C ALA A 216 -23.52 -8.22 -6.64
N ALA A 217 -22.29 -7.75 -6.43
CA ALA A 217 -21.22 -7.83 -7.43
C ALA A 217 -20.89 -9.29 -7.77
N TYR A 218 -20.87 -10.19 -6.79
CA TYR A 218 -20.68 -11.62 -7.04
C TYR A 218 -21.88 -12.24 -7.77
N LEU A 219 -23.11 -12.00 -7.31
CA LEU A 219 -24.32 -12.60 -7.90
C LEU A 219 -24.63 -12.06 -9.30
N VAL A 220 -24.55 -10.75 -9.50
CA VAL A 220 -24.79 -10.11 -10.81
C VAL A 220 -23.59 -10.31 -11.73
N GLY A 221 -22.36 -10.21 -11.21
CA GLY A 221 -21.14 -10.44 -11.99
C GLY A 221 -21.05 -11.86 -12.54
N SER A 222 -21.45 -12.87 -11.76
CA SER A 222 -21.46 -14.27 -12.20
C SER A 222 -22.61 -14.61 -13.16
N SER A 223 -23.77 -13.93 -13.06
CA SER A 223 -24.94 -14.19 -13.90
C SER A 223 -24.98 -13.38 -15.20
N VAL A 224 -24.43 -12.16 -15.21
CA VAL A 224 -24.54 -11.20 -16.33
C VAL A 224 -23.18 -10.91 -16.99
N GLY A 225 -22.07 -11.04 -16.26
CA GLY A 225 -20.74 -10.61 -16.71
C GLY A 225 -20.16 -11.46 -17.85
N ARG A 226 -20.44 -11.08 -19.11
CA ARG A 226 -19.76 -11.64 -20.30
C ARG A 226 -18.38 -11.06 -20.56
N HIS A 227 -18.05 -9.88 -20.00
CA HIS A 227 -16.77 -9.19 -20.21
C HIS A 227 -16.13 -8.81 -18.88
N ARG A 228 -14.86 -9.20 -18.67
CA ARG A 228 -14.11 -8.88 -17.44
C ARG A 228 -13.61 -7.44 -17.49
N LEU A 229 -13.96 -6.63 -16.49
CA LEU A 229 -13.47 -5.25 -16.37
C LEU A 229 -11.98 -5.17 -16.00
N ALA A 230 -11.47 -6.14 -15.24
CA ALA A 230 -10.07 -6.20 -14.82
C ALA A 230 -9.52 -7.64 -14.93
N PRO A 231 -9.13 -8.09 -16.13
CA PRO A 231 -8.75 -9.49 -16.38
C PRO A 231 -7.49 -9.95 -15.65
N ILE A 232 -6.62 -9.02 -15.22
CA ILE A 232 -5.37 -9.29 -14.50
C ILE A 232 -5.61 -9.41 -12.99
N LEU A 233 -6.62 -8.71 -12.44
CA LEU A 233 -6.83 -8.58 -11.00
C LEU A 233 -7.90 -9.53 -10.43
N SER A 234 -8.86 -9.97 -11.25
CA SER A 234 -9.95 -10.84 -10.81
C SER A 234 -9.65 -12.31 -11.18
N PRO A 235 -9.44 -13.20 -10.19
CA PRO A 235 -9.67 -14.63 -10.39
C PRO A 235 -11.16 -14.86 -10.74
N ARG A 236 -11.49 -15.99 -11.37
CA ARG A 236 -12.90 -16.40 -11.53
C ARG A 236 -13.47 -16.91 -10.23
#